data_AF-A0A1F5Y7I5-F1
#
_entry.id   AF-A0A1F5Y7I5-F1
#
_cell.length_a   1.000
_cell.length_b   1.000
_cell.length_c   1.000
_cell.angle_alpha   90.00
_cell.angle_beta   90.00
_cell.angle_gamma   90.00
#
_symmetry.space_group_name_H-M   'P 1'
#
loop_
_entity.id
_entity.type
_entity.pdbx_description
1 polymer ?
#
loop_
_entity_poly.entity_id
_entity_poly.type
_entity_poly.pdbx_seq_one_letter_code
_entity_poly.pdbx_strand_id
1 'polypeptide(L)'
;MLNFTVSGKLILIIFLAIFLVHGWATLSAAYFYYRWLDMVVHVMGGLLVGTIAVYFIRDNNLSPFIVFWFVFGSAAIIGLFLEFFEFAMSYLPAGVSKFGFISQGLEDTLSDLLSDLIGGILAFSLFQTRRKNYNNK
;
A
#
# COMPACT_ATOMS: atom_id res chain seq x y z
N MET A 1 -2.46 5.80 -20.02
CA MET A 1 -2.40 4.72 -19.02
C MET A 1 -1.30 3.77 -19.43
N LEU A 2 -0.35 3.51 -18.54
CA LEU A 2 0.62 2.43 -18.76
C LEU A 2 -0.12 1.11 -18.56
N ASN A 3 0.05 0.15 -19.48
CA ASN A 3 -0.78 -1.06 -19.53
C ASN A 3 0.00 -2.27 -19.03
N PHE A 4 0.18 -2.38 -17.71
CA PHE A 4 0.79 -3.56 -17.12
C PHE A 4 -0.26 -4.61 -16.74
N THR A 5 0.10 -5.89 -16.89
CA THR A 5 -0.75 -7.02 -16.46
C THR A 5 -0.42 -7.39 -15.02
N VAL A 6 -1.42 -7.36 -14.14
CA VAL A 6 -1.23 -7.80 -12.75
C VAL A 6 -1.05 -9.32 -12.70
N SER A 7 -0.08 -9.78 -11.92
CA SER A 7 0.17 -11.19 -11.65
C SER A 7 0.55 -11.40 -10.19
N GLY A 8 0.36 -12.62 -9.67
CA GLY A 8 0.81 -12.97 -8.32
C GLY A 8 2.31 -12.80 -8.13
N LYS A 9 3.12 -13.02 -9.19
CA LYS A 9 4.57 -12.78 -9.15
C LYS A 9 4.90 -11.30 -8.93
N LEU A 10 4.18 -10.39 -9.59
CA LEU A 10 4.37 -8.95 -9.42
C LEU A 10 4.04 -8.53 -7.98
N ILE A 11 2.90 -9.00 -7.44
CA ILE A 11 2.49 -8.73 -6.05
C ILE A 11 3.58 -9.21 -5.09
N LEU A 12 4.09 -10.44 -5.29
CA LEU A 12 5.15 -10.98 -4.45
C LEU A 12 6.44 -10.15 -4.53
N ILE A 13 6.84 -9.67 -5.71
CA ILE A 13 8.02 -8.81 -5.87
C ILE A 13 7.84 -7.49 -5.12
N ILE A 14 6.69 -6.82 -5.27
CA ILE A 14 6.40 -5.57 -4.57
C ILE A 14 6.42 -5.79 -3.05
N PHE A 15 5.75 -6.86 -2.58
CA PHE A 15 5.74 -7.24 -1.17
C PHE A 15 7.15 -7.49 -0.63
N LEU A 16 7.96 -8.28 -1.33
CA LEU A 16 9.33 -8.56 -0.90
C LEU A 16 10.19 -7.30 -0.89
N ALA A 17 10.03 -6.40 -1.85
CA ALA A 17 10.74 -5.12 -1.87
C ALA A 17 10.40 -4.28 -0.63
N ILE A 18 9.10 -4.15 -0.30
CA ILE A 18 8.65 -3.42 0.90
C ILE A 18 9.18 -4.10 2.16
N PHE A 19 9.02 -5.42 2.27
CA PHE A 19 9.45 -6.18 3.44
C PHE A 19 10.95 -6.04 3.71
N LEU A 20 11.78 -6.10 2.68
CA LEU A 20 13.23 -5.95 2.80
C LEU A 20 13.62 -4.50 3.18
N VAL A 21 13.00 -3.50 2.56
CA VAL A 21 13.27 -2.08 2.86
C VAL A 21 12.83 -1.72 4.28
N HIS A 22 11.60 -2.07 4.66
CA HIS A 22 11.06 -1.84 5.99
C HIS A 22 11.89 -2.60 7.05
N GLY A 23 12.16 -3.89 6.83
CA GLY A 23 12.97 -4.69 7.74
C GLY A 23 14.37 -4.13 7.95
N TRP A 24 15.04 -3.68 6.88
CA TRP A 24 16.32 -2.97 7.00
C TRP A 24 16.17 -1.67 7.80
N ALA A 25 15.16 -0.86 7.47
CA ALA A 25 14.95 0.44 8.09
C ALA A 25 14.66 0.36 9.59
N THR A 26 13.87 -0.63 10.02
CA THR A 26 13.61 -0.94 11.43
C THR A 26 14.89 -1.41 12.13
N LEU A 27 15.60 -2.38 11.56
CA LEU A 27 16.80 -2.96 12.19
C LEU A 27 17.95 -1.95 12.32
N SER A 28 18.09 -1.03 11.38
CA SER A 28 19.14 0.00 11.40
C SER A 28 18.69 1.33 12.00
N ALA A 29 17.46 1.43 12.51
CA ALA A 29 16.85 2.68 12.97
C ALA A 29 16.87 3.80 11.89
N ALA A 30 16.81 3.45 10.60
CA ALA A 30 16.88 4.39 9.48
C ALA A 30 15.74 5.42 9.50
N TYR A 31 14.56 5.04 10.01
CA TYR A 31 13.41 5.92 10.15
C TYR A 31 13.70 7.19 10.98
N PHE A 32 14.61 7.11 11.95
CA PHE A 32 15.02 8.28 12.74
C PHE A 32 15.84 9.30 11.93
N TYR A 33 16.55 8.83 10.90
CA TYR A 33 17.43 9.66 10.08
C TYR A 33 16.78 10.11 8.78
N TYR A 34 15.88 9.31 8.23
CA TYR A 34 15.28 9.50 6.92
C TYR A 34 13.76 9.45 6.99
N ARG A 35 13.13 10.53 7.45
CA ARG A 35 11.65 10.63 7.58
C ARG A 35 10.90 10.39 6.27
N TRP A 36 11.49 10.74 5.12
CA TRP A 36 10.87 10.49 3.82
C TRP A 36 10.74 9.01 3.48
N LEU A 37 11.49 8.13 4.16
CA LEU A 37 11.45 6.70 3.94
C LEU A 37 10.08 6.13 4.34
N ASP A 38 9.45 6.70 5.36
CA ASP A 38 8.14 6.31 5.86
C ASP A 38 7.06 6.54 4.81
N MET A 39 6.96 7.78 4.32
CA MET A 39 6.08 8.15 3.22
C MET A 39 6.27 7.25 1.99
N VAL A 40 7.52 6.92 1.64
CA VAL A 40 7.79 6.01 0.50
C VAL A 40 7.27 4.61 0.77
N VAL A 41 7.45 4.08 1.99
CA VAL A 41 6.93 2.77 2.38
C VAL A 41 5.39 2.77 2.36
N HIS A 42 4.73 3.82 2.81
CA HIS A 42 3.27 3.98 2.70
C HIS A 42 2.80 4.06 1.24
N VAL A 43 3.43 4.88 0.39
CA VAL A 43 3.10 4.89 -1.06
C VAL A 43 3.24 3.50 -1.66
N MET A 44 4.28 2.75 -1.31
CA MET A 44 4.47 1.39 -1.78
C MET A 44 3.45 0.40 -1.17
N GLY A 45 3.05 0.59 0.08
CA GLY A 45 1.99 -0.15 0.77
C GLY A 45 0.64 0.03 0.07
N GLY A 46 0.23 1.28 -0.15
CA GLY A 46 -0.95 1.62 -0.96
C GLY A 46 -0.90 1.04 -2.37
N LEU A 47 0.26 1.08 -3.03
CA LEU A 47 0.48 0.46 -4.34
C LEU A 47 0.28 -1.05 -4.30
N LEU A 48 0.83 -1.72 -3.27
CA LEU A 48 0.66 -3.16 -3.08
C LEU A 48 -0.81 -3.52 -2.86
N VAL A 49 -1.49 -2.85 -1.94
CA VAL A 49 -2.92 -3.07 -1.64
C VAL A 49 -3.77 -2.81 -2.87
N GLY A 50 -3.54 -1.70 -3.58
CA GLY A 50 -4.25 -1.39 -4.80
C GLY A 50 -4.01 -2.43 -5.90
N THR A 51 -2.79 -2.94 -6.03
CA THR A 51 -2.45 -4.00 -7.00
C THR A 51 -3.17 -5.31 -6.66
N ILE A 52 -3.24 -5.67 -5.37
CA ILE A 52 -4.01 -6.82 -4.87
C ILE A 52 -5.51 -6.63 -5.16
N ALA A 53 -6.05 -5.45 -4.92
CA ALA A 53 -7.44 -5.12 -5.21
C ALA A 53 -7.73 -5.31 -6.71
N VAL A 54 -6.92 -4.74 -7.60
CA VAL A 54 -7.03 -4.95 -9.05
C VAL A 54 -6.92 -6.43 -9.40
N TYR A 55 -5.98 -7.17 -8.80
CA TYR A 55 -5.82 -8.60 -9.03
C TYR A 55 -7.11 -9.38 -8.75
N PHE A 56 -7.80 -9.11 -7.66
CA PHE A 56 -9.06 -9.80 -7.32
C PHE A 56 -10.19 -9.51 -8.31
N ILE A 57 -10.26 -8.28 -8.82
CA ILE A 57 -11.35 -7.89 -9.72
C ILE A 57 -10.99 -7.99 -11.20
N ARG A 58 -9.76 -8.39 -11.56
CA ARG A 58 -9.22 -8.31 -12.93
C ARG A 58 -10.04 -9.00 -14.02
N ASP A 59 -10.79 -10.05 -13.65
CA ASP A 59 -11.59 -10.88 -14.55
C ASP A 59 -13.07 -10.46 -14.58
N ASN A 60 -13.46 -9.47 -13.77
CA ASN A 60 -14.80 -8.91 -13.73
C ASN A 60 -14.94 -7.74 -14.71
N ASN A 61 -16.09 -7.64 -15.37
CA ASN A 61 -16.41 -6.55 -16.27
C ASN A 61 -17.01 -5.36 -15.49
N LEU A 62 -16.19 -4.71 -14.66
CA LEU A 62 -16.58 -3.54 -13.87
C LEU A 62 -16.29 -2.24 -14.63
N SER A 63 -17.09 -1.20 -14.36
CA SER A 63 -16.81 0.12 -14.91
C SER A 63 -15.54 0.70 -14.27
N PRO A 64 -14.76 1.54 -14.98
CA PRO A 64 -13.56 2.17 -14.41
C PRO A 64 -13.84 2.95 -13.12
N PHE A 65 -15.04 3.54 -12.99
CA PHE A 65 -15.48 4.22 -11.79
C PHE A 65 -15.58 3.28 -10.57
N ILE A 66 -16.18 2.10 -10.74
CA ILE A 66 -16.28 1.10 -9.67
C ILE A 66 -14.89 0.58 -9.32
N VAL A 67 -14.06 0.29 -10.34
CA VAL A 67 -12.67 -0.16 -10.14
C VAL A 67 -11.87 0.87 -9.34
N PHE A 68 -11.97 2.15 -9.68
CA PHE A 68 -11.29 3.24 -8.97
C PHE A 68 -11.67 3.25 -7.50
N TRP A 69 -12.98 3.32 -7.19
CA TRP A 69 -13.42 3.40 -5.79
C TRP A 69 -13.12 2.13 -4.99
N PHE A 70 -13.14 0.96 -5.64
CA PHE A 70 -12.74 -0.28 -5.00
C PHE A 70 -11.25 -0.28 -4.63
N VAL A 71 -10.38 0.13 -5.55
CA VAL A 71 -8.92 0.23 -5.33
C VAL A 71 -8.60 1.30 -4.29
N PHE A 72 -9.15 2.50 -4.47
CA PHE A 72 -8.96 3.65 -3.57
C PHE A 72 -9.47 3.33 -2.16
N GLY A 73 -10.68 2.77 -2.03
CA GLY A 73 -11.25 2.38 -0.75
C GLY A 73 -10.47 1.26 -0.07
N SER A 74 -9.94 0.30 -0.84
CA SER A 74 -9.07 -0.75 -0.28
C SER A 74 -7.79 -0.17 0.31
N ALA A 75 -7.12 0.73 -0.40
CA ALA A 75 -5.93 1.43 0.10
C ALA A 75 -6.24 2.25 1.36
N ALA A 76 -7.36 3.00 1.36
CA ALA A 76 -7.80 3.79 2.51
C ALA A 76 -8.05 2.93 3.77
N ILE A 77 -8.76 1.81 3.61
CA ILE A 77 -9.11 0.93 4.73
C ILE A 77 -7.85 0.28 5.30
N ILE A 78 -6.98 -0.26 4.44
CA ILE A 78 -5.76 -0.92 4.91
C ILE A 78 -4.78 0.08 5.53
N GLY A 79 -4.60 1.26 4.92
CA GLY A 79 -3.79 2.34 5.51
C GLY A 79 -4.30 2.73 6.90
N LEU A 80 -5.61 2.92 7.05
CA LEU A 80 -6.22 3.17 8.37
C LEU A 80 -5.91 2.06 9.39
N PHE A 81 -5.97 0.79 8.99
CA PHE A 81 -5.62 -0.33 9.87
C PHE A 81 -4.12 -0.34 10.25
N LEU A 82 -3.24 0.08 9.33
CA LEU A 82 -1.81 0.21 9.62
C LEU A 82 -1.55 1.34 10.62
N GLU A 83 -2.18 2.50 10.48
CA GLU A 83 -2.09 3.58 11.46
C GLU A 83 -2.54 3.14 12.86
N PHE A 84 -3.66 2.41 12.95
CA PHE A 84 -4.10 1.85 14.22
C PHE A 84 -3.11 0.81 14.78
N PHE A 85 -2.48 0.03 13.91
CA PHE A 85 -1.46 -0.93 14.30
C PHE A 85 -0.22 -0.21 14.86
N GLU A 86 0.27 0.83 14.20
CA GLU A 86 1.41 1.63 14.65
C GLU A 86 1.13 2.33 15.97
N PHE A 87 -0.05 2.94 16.08
CA PHE A 87 -0.54 3.50 17.32
C PHE A 87 -0.56 2.45 18.44
N ALA A 88 -1.06 1.24 18.19
CA ALA A 88 -1.07 0.16 19.18
C ALA A 88 0.36 -0.29 19.56
N MET A 89 1.27 -0.38 18.58
CA MET A 89 2.68 -0.76 18.81
C MET A 89 3.43 0.25 19.67
N SER A 90 3.03 1.52 19.65
CA SER A 90 3.63 2.57 20.50
C SER A 90 3.46 2.33 22.01
N TYR A 91 2.46 1.53 22.42
CA TYR A 91 2.24 1.18 23.82
C TYR A 91 3.03 -0.06 24.29
N LEU A 92 3.74 -0.74 23.37
CA LEU A 92 4.56 -1.88 23.76
C LEU A 92 5.82 -1.45 24.52
N PRO A 93 6.35 -2.30 25.42
CA PRO A 93 7.55 -1.99 26.19
C PRO A 93 8.72 -1.56 25.31
N ALA A 94 9.51 -0.60 25.80
CA ALA A 94 10.62 0.03 25.09
C ALA A 94 11.65 -0.95 24.46
N GLY A 95 11.74 -2.20 24.92
CA GLY A 95 12.57 -3.22 24.29
C GLY A 95 12.07 -3.69 22.92
N VAL A 96 10.79 -3.49 22.63
CA VAL A 96 10.09 -3.86 21.38
C VAL A 96 9.78 -2.61 20.53
N SER A 97 9.44 -1.49 21.17
CA SER A 97 9.06 -0.23 20.49
C SER A 97 10.24 0.67 20.09
N LYS A 98 11.45 0.48 20.66
CA LYS A 98 12.63 1.31 20.37
C LYS A 98 13.12 1.30 18.91
N PHE A 99 12.70 0.32 18.11
CA PHE A 99 13.29 0.06 16.79
C PHE A 99 12.45 0.50 15.59
N GLY A 100 11.27 1.12 15.76
CA GLY A 100 10.56 1.61 14.58
C GLY A 100 9.13 2.10 14.75
N PHE A 101 8.53 2.01 15.94
CA PHE A 101 7.15 2.43 16.16
C PHE A 101 7.12 3.62 17.12
N ILE A 102 7.62 4.75 16.64
CA ILE A 102 7.39 6.01 17.32
C ILE A 102 5.95 6.36 16.96
N SER A 103 5.07 6.54 17.95
CA SER A 103 3.77 7.20 17.68
C SER A 103 4.10 8.59 17.16
N GLN A 104 4.08 8.73 15.86
CA GLN A 104 4.24 10.00 15.20
C GLN A 104 2.86 10.68 15.28
N GLY A 105 2.86 12.00 15.51
CA GLY A 105 1.64 12.72 15.83
C GLY A 105 0.60 12.68 14.71
N LEU A 106 -0.54 13.34 14.92
CA LEU A 106 -1.62 13.43 13.93
C LEU A 106 -1.16 13.85 12.53
N GLU A 107 -0.13 14.69 12.43
CA GLU A 107 0.42 15.14 11.15
C GLU A 107 1.01 13.97 10.33
N ASP A 108 1.69 13.04 10.98
CA ASP A 108 2.33 11.89 10.33
C ASP A 108 1.28 10.91 9.84
N THR A 109 0.35 10.51 10.71
CA THR A 109 -0.81 9.68 10.34
C THR A 109 -1.58 10.23 9.15
N LEU A 110 -1.79 11.56 9.07
CA LEU A 110 -2.46 12.15 7.91
C LEU A 110 -1.60 12.11 6.64
N SER A 111 -0.29 12.27 6.78
CA SER A 111 0.69 12.16 5.70
C SER A 111 0.78 10.71 5.17
N ASP A 112 0.73 9.74 6.06
CA ASP A 112 0.83 8.31 5.75
C ASP A 112 -0.44 7.80 5.09
N LEU A 113 -1.61 8.18 5.62
CA LEU A 113 -2.89 7.92 4.94
C LEU A 113 -2.93 8.54 3.55
N LEU A 114 -2.46 9.79 3.38
CA LEU A 114 -2.38 10.42 2.07
C LEU A 114 -1.42 9.64 1.14
N SER A 115 -0.29 9.18 1.67
CA SER A 115 0.71 8.40 0.94
C SER A 115 0.15 7.05 0.47
N ASP A 116 -0.59 6.34 1.33
CA ASP A 116 -1.29 5.11 0.97
C ASP A 116 -2.32 5.33 -0.16
N LEU A 117 -3.09 6.43 -0.09
CA LEU A 117 -4.04 6.79 -1.14
C LEU A 117 -3.35 7.08 -2.47
N ILE A 118 -2.21 7.80 -2.46
CA ILE A 118 -1.40 8.03 -3.66
C ILE A 118 -0.93 6.70 -4.25
N GLY A 119 -0.47 5.76 -3.41
CA GLY A 119 -0.12 4.40 -3.82
C GLY A 119 -1.28 3.67 -4.51
N GLY A 120 -2.48 3.73 -3.94
CA GLY A 120 -3.68 3.15 -4.54
C GLY A 120 -4.04 3.77 -5.89
N ILE A 121 -3.94 5.10 -6.02
CA ILE A 121 -4.15 5.81 -7.30
C ILE A 121 -3.12 5.37 -8.35
N LEU A 122 -1.86 5.18 -7.95
CA LEU A 122 -0.82 4.66 -8.84
C LEU A 122 -1.18 3.24 -9.31
N ALA A 123 -1.63 2.36 -8.41
CA ALA A 123 -2.07 1.01 -8.78
C ALA A 123 -3.19 1.04 -9.83
N PHE A 124 -4.22 1.87 -9.62
CA PHE A 124 -5.30 2.05 -10.58
C PHE A 124 -4.80 2.58 -11.94
N SER A 125 -3.84 3.50 -11.92
CA SER A 125 -3.32 4.14 -13.14
C SER A 125 -2.39 3.23 -13.95
N LEU A 126 -1.68 2.32 -13.28
CA LEU A 126 -0.68 1.41 -13.87
C LEU A 126 -1.28 0.08 -14.34
N PHE A 127 -2.41 -0.34 -13.77
CA PHE A 127 -2.96 -1.67 -14.00
C PHE A 127 -4.42 -1.62 -14.44
N GLN A 128 -4.73 -2.26 -15.56
CA GLN A 128 -6.10 -2.40 -16.03
C GLN A 128 -6.72 -3.74 -15.62
N THR A 129 -8.02 -3.68 -15.30
CA THR A 129 -8.96 -4.81 -15.35
C THR A 129 -9.11 -5.25 -16.81
N ARG A 130 -8.92 -6.54 -17.10
CA ARG A 130 -9.14 -7.03 -18.47
C ARG A 130 -10.64 -7.02 -18.73
N ARG A 131 -11.10 -6.17 -19.66
CA ARG A 131 -12.44 -6.34 -20.25
C ARG A 131 -12.45 -7.65 -21.03
N LYS A 132 -13.09 -8.67 -20.47
CA LYS A 132 -13.42 -9.89 -21.22
C LYS A 132 -14.46 -9.47 -22.27
N ASN A 133 -14.03 -9.24 -23.50
CA ASN A 133 -14.95 -9.05 -24.62
C ASN A 133 -15.74 -10.35 -24.79
N TYR A 134 -17.00 -10.33 -24.38
CA TYR A 134 -17.91 -11.48 -24.44
C TYR A 134 -18.35 -11.84 -25.88
N ASN A 135 -17.82 -11.16 -26.90
CA ASN A 135 -18.27 -11.28 -28.29
C ASN A 135 -17.46 -12.28 -29.15
N ASN A 136 -16.86 -13.31 -28.57
CA ASN A 136 -16.24 -14.39 -29.37
C ASN A 136 -16.58 -15.76 -28.76
N LYS A 137 -17.82 -16.21 -28.96
CA LYS A 137 -18.22 -17.54 -29.46
C LYS A 137 -19.72 -17.72 -29.35
#